data_AF-A0AAU7DL94-F1
#
_entry.id   AF-A0AAU7DL94-F1
#
_cell.length_a   1.000
_cell.length_b   1.000
_cell.length_c   1.000
_cell.angle_alpha   90.00
_cell.angle_beta   90.00
_cell.angle_gamma   90.00
#
_symmetry.space_group_name_H-M   'P 1'
#
loop_
_entity.id
_entity.type
_entity.pdbx_description
1 polymer ?
#
loop_
_entity_poly.entity_id
_entity_poly.type
_entity_poly.pdbx_seq_one_letter_code
_entity_poly.pdbx_strand_id
1 'polypeptide(L)'
;MNLPDHETKIELIEDKDATGEVAEVYEQWRAKSGRQQMPGILKCFSHRPDFLRQVMQFSDTVHFSQGHLDRRTKEAIASWVSWLNRCPY
;
A
#
# COMPACT_ATOMS: atom_id res chain seq x y z
N MET A 1 -12.94 11.49 -19.70
CA MET A 1 -13.83 10.89 -18.68
C MET A 1 -13.21 11.22 -17.34
N ASN A 2 -13.79 12.17 -16.61
CA ASN A 2 -13.25 12.60 -15.31
C ASN A 2 -13.65 11.55 -14.28
N LEU A 3 -12.66 10.93 -13.63
CA LEU A 3 -12.89 10.06 -12.48
C LEU A 3 -13.40 10.93 -11.33
N PRO A 4 -14.46 10.53 -10.60
CA PRO A 4 -14.92 11.28 -9.45
C PRO A 4 -13.81 11.31 -8.38
N ASP A 5 -13.65 12.47 -7.75
CA ASP A 5 -12.77 12.66 -6.61
C ASP A 5 -13.39 11.87 -5.43
N HIS A 6 -12.89 10.66 -5.20
CA HIS A 6 -13.38 9.82 -4.12
C HIS A 6 -12.78 10.33 -2.81
N GLU A 7 -13.49 11.25 -2.16
CA GLU A 7 -13.18 11.71 -0.81
C GLU A 7 -13.00 10.50 0.13
N THR A 8 -11.79 10.32 0.66
CA THR A 8 -11.44 9.22 1.54
C THR A 8 -12.24 9.33 2.83
N LYS A 9 -12.93 8.25 3.21
CA LYS A 9 -13.77 8.22 4.44
C LYS A 9 -12.96 7.97 5.72
N ILE A 10 -11.64 7.90 5.59
CA ILE A 10 -10.67 7.73 6.67
C ILE A 10 -9.77 8.96 6.62
N GLU A 11 -9.46 9.51 7.78
CA GLU A 11 -8.43 10.55 7.90
C GLU A 11 -7.07 9.93 7.55
N LEU A 12 -6.39 10.51 6.56
CA LEU A 12 -5.08 10.04 6.14
C LEU A 12 -4.00 10.92 6.74
N ILE A 13 -2.91 10.29 7.18
CA ILE A 13 -1.68 11.00 7.53
C ILE A 13 -0.84 11.15 6.27
N GLU A 14 -0.84 12.35 5.70
CA GLU A 14 -0.04 12.68 4.51
C GLU A 14 1.46 12.61 4.81
N ASP A 15 2.28 12.39 3.77
CA ASP A 15 3.74 12.25 3.93
C ASP A 15 4.38 13.41 4.69
N LYS A 16 3.89 14.64 4.48
CA LYS A 16 4.39 15.87 5.13
C LYS A 16 3.98 15.99 6.61
N ASP A 17 2.88 15.34 6.99
CA ASP A 17 2.27 15.43 8.32
C ASP A 17 2.66 14.21 9.20
N ALA A 18 3.31 13.21 8.59
CA ALA A 18 3.85 12.06 9.30
C ALA A 18 4.92 12.48 10.30
N THR A 19 4.75 12.10 11.55
CA THR A 19 5.68 12.35 12.65
C THR A 19 5.84 11.09 13.51
N GLY A 20 6.87 11.05 14.36
CA GLY A 20 7.14 9.92 15.25
C GLY A 20 7.20 8.57 14.51
N GLU A 21 6.55 7.55 15.07
CA GLU A 21 6.59 6.19 14.53
C GLU A 21 6.02 6.08 13.10
N VAL A 22 5.02 6.90 12.74
CA VAL A 22 4.46 6.92 11.38
C VAL A 22 5.53 7.34 10.36
N ALA A 23 6.29 8.39 10.67
CA ALA A 23 7.37 8.88 9.81
C ALA A 23 8.44 7.79 9.62
N GLU A 24 8.82 7.10 10.70
CA GLU A 24 9.78 6.00 10.64
C GLU A 24 9.30 4.85 9.75
N VAL A 25 8.04 4.42 9.88
CA VAL A 25 7.49 3.37 8.99
C VAL A 25 7.50 3.83 7.54
N TYR A 26 7.15 5.09 7.29
CA TYR A 26 7.13 5.64 5.93
C TYR A 26 8.53 5.65 5.31
N GLU A 27 9.55 6.06 6.06
CA GLU A 27 10.95 6.02 5.61
C GLU A 27 11.42 4.61 5.32
N GLN A 28 11.11 3.63 6.19
CA GLN A 28 11.46 2.23 5.95
C GLN A 28 10.84 1.69 4.67
N TRP A 29 9.57 2.01 4.42
CA TRP A 29 8.90 1.62 3.18
C TRP A 29 9.53 2.28 1.96
N ARG A 30 9.87 3.58 2.02
CA ARG A 30 10.53 4.30 0.91
C ARG A 30 11.90 3.73 0.61
N ALA A 31 12.71 3.48 1.64
CA ALA A 31 14.04 2.88 1.50
C ALA A 31 13.99 1.51 0.80
N LYS A 32 12.96 0.71 1.10
CA LYS A 32 12.77 -0.60 0.49
C LYS A 32 12.16 -0.55 -0.92
N SER A 33 11.19 0.32 -1.16
CA SER A 33 10.42 0.35 -2.41
C SER A 33 11.08 1.18 -3.51
N GLY A 34 12.00 2.09 -3.16
CA GLY A 34 12.58 3.07 -4.08
C GLY A 34 11.61 4.20 -4.50
N ARG A 35 10.41 4.25 -3.90
CA ARG A 35 9.39 5.26 -4.19
C ARG A 35 9.53 6.45 -3.22
N GLN A 36 9.09 7.62 -3.66
CA GLN A 36 9.20 8.87 -2.89
C GLN A 36 7.98 9.17 -2.03
N GLN A 37 6.80 8.65 -2.38
CA GLN A 37 5.54 8.95 -1.69
C GLN A 37 4.87 7.67 -1.22
N MET A 38 4.31 7.72 -0.01
CA MET A 38 3.54 6.61 0.54
C MET A 38 2.23 6.40 -0.27
N PRO A 39 1.90 5.17 -0.71
CA PRO A 39 0.65 4.88 -1.41
C PRO A 39 -0.55 5.05 -0.48
N GLY A 40 -1.66 5.58 -0.98
CA GLY A 40 -2.86 5.84 -0.18
C GLY A 40 -3.38 4.61 0.57
N ILE A 41 -3.33 3.41 -0.03
CA ILE A 41 -3.75 2.16 0.62
C ILE A 41 -2.94 1.85 1.88
N LEU A 42 -1.66 2.20 1.90
CA LEU A 42 -0.83 2.06 3.11
C LEU A 42 -1.10 3.19 4.10
N LYS A 43 -1.40 4.41 3.64
CA LYS A 43 -1.80 5.53 4.50
C LYS A 43 -3.06 5.21 5.33
N CYS A 44 -3.96 4.37 4.81
CA CYS A 44 -5.15 3.92 5.54
C CYS A 44 -4.84 3.22 6.88
N PHE A 45 -3.62 2.72 7.07
CA PHE A 45 -3.19 2.04 8.30
C PHE A 45 -2.31 2.91 9.21
N SER A 46 -2.05 4.17 8.85
CA SER A 46 -1.06 5.00 9.54
C SER A 46 -1.41 5.36 10.97
N HIS A 47 -2.70 5.37 11.33
CA HIS A 47 -3.11 5.51 12.74
C HIS A 47 -2.71 4.31 13.62
N ARG A 48 -2.22 3.22 13.02
CA ARG A 48 -1.69 2.02 13.69
C ARG A 48 -0.36 1.61 13.06
N PRO A 49 0.75 2.34 13.33
CA PRO A 49 2.06 2.07 12.74
C PRO A 49 2.54 0.63 12.97
N ASP A 50 2.26 0.08 14.16
CA ASP A 50 2.53 -1.29 14.54
C ASP A 50 1.86 -2.30 13.58
N PHE A 51 0.62 -2.03 13.18
CA PHE A 51 -0.13 -2.85 12.24
C PHE A 51 0.29 -2.58 10.79
N LEU A 52 0.59 -1.34 10.41
CA LEU A 52 1.08 -1.00 9.08
C LEU A 52 2.36 -1.79 8.74
N ARG A 53 3.29 -1.96 9.69
CA ARG A 53 4.47 -2.81 9.49
C ARG A 53 4.10 -4.26 9.16
N GLN A 54 3.06 -4.81 9.80
CA GLN A 54 2.57 -6.16 9.52
C GLN A 54 1.95 -6.26 8.13
N VAL A 55 1.19 -5.24 7.70
CA VAL A 55 0.63 -5.17 6.34
C VAL A 55 1.73 -5.14 5.28
N MET A 56 2.80 -4.36 5.52
CA MET A 56 3.97 -4.33 4.65
C MET A 56 4.66 -5.70 4.58
N GLN A 57 4.92 -6.32 5.73
CA GLN A 57 5.53 -7.65 5.79
C GLN A 57 4.68 -8.72 5.07
N PHE A 58 3.36 -8.68 5.24
CA PHE A 58 2.43 -9.55 4.52
C PHE A 58 2.54 -9.36 3.01
N SER A 59 2.52 -8.10 2.54
CA SER A 59 2.65 -7.76 1.12
C SER A 59 3.98 -8.23 0.53
N ASP A 60 5.08 -8.05 1.27
CA ASP A 60 6.40 -8.53 0.88
C ASP A 60 6.43 -10.05 0.73
N THR A 61 5.78 -10.76 1.65
CA THR A 61 5.78 -12.22 1.69
C THR A 61 4.89 -12.82 0.60
N VAL A 62 3.72 -12.25 0.35
CA VAL A 62 2.75 -12.79 -0.62
C VAL A 62 3.07 -12.29 -2.03
N HIS A 63 3.24 -10.99 -2.20
CA HIS A 63 3.25 -10.32 -3.51
C HIS A 63 4.65 -10.17 -4.09
N PHE A 64 5.61 -9.70 -3.29
CA PHE A 64 6.93 -9.31 -3.77
C PHE A 64 8.04 -10.35 -3.57
N SER A 65 7.72 -11.50 -2.96
CA SER A 65 8.62 -12.64 -2.83
C SER A 65 8.68 -13.48 -4.11
N GLN A 66 9.76 -14.25 -4.25
CA GLN A 66 9.82 -15.36 -5.21
C GLN A 66 9.21 -16.63 -4.58
N GLY A 67 8.72 -17.54 -5.42
CA GLY A 67 8.15 -18.80 -4.98
C GLY A 67 7.65 -19.62 -6.17
N HIS A 68 6.62 -20.45 -5.95
CA HIS A 68 6.00 -21.25 -7.00
C HIS A 68 5.41 -20.42 -8.14
N LEU A 69 4.94 -19.20 -7.83
CA LEU A 69 4.47 -18.23 -8.81
C LEU A 69 5.47 -17.08 -8.88
N ASP A 70 5.80 -16.68 -10.11
CA ASP A 70 6.58 -15.48 -10.33
C ASP A 70 5.75 -14.22 -10.03
N ARG A 71 6.44 -13.08 -9.90
CA ARG A 71 5.78 -11.80 -9.63
C ARG A 71 4.76 -11.44 -10.70
N ARG A 72 5.06 -11.71 -11.97
CA ARG A 72 4.17 -11.39 -13.09
C ARG A 72 2.82 -12.10 -12.95
N THR A 73 2.83 -13.37 -12.57
CA THR A 73 1.62 -14.16 -12.37
C THR A 73 0.81 -13.66 -11.17
N LYS A 74 1.49 -13.31 -10.06
CA LYS A 74 0.83 -12.72 -8.89
C LYS A 74 0.11 -11.41 -9.23
N GLU A 75 0.75 -10.52 -9.98
CA GLU A 75 0.15 -9.27 -10.44
C GLU A 75 -1.02 -9.49 -11.41
N ALA A 76 -0.94 -10.51 -12.28
CA ALA A 76 -2.04 -10.89 -13.18
C ALA A 76 -3.28 -11.35 -12.39
N ILE A 77 -3.10 -12.19 -11.37
CA ILE A 77 -4.18 -12.62 -10.47
C ILE A 77 -4.79 -11.41 -9.76
N ALA A 78 -3.96 -10.52 -9.19
CA ALA A 78 -4.44 -9.34 -8.48
C ALA A 78 -5.24 -8.41 -9.40
N SER A 79 -4.75 -8.17 -10.62
CA SER A 79 -5.44 -7.36 -11.63
C SER A 79 -6.80 -7.96 -12.00
N TRP A 80 -6.85 -9.29 -12.20
CA TRP A 80 -8.09 -10.00 -12.52
C TRP A 80 -9.12 -9.94 -11.39
N VAL A 81 -8.68 -10.14 -10.15
CA VAL A 81 -9.54 -10.04 -8.96
C VAL A 81 -10.07 -8.61 -8.77
N SER A 82 -9.23 -7.59 -8.95
CA SER A 82 -9.67 -6.19 -8.89
C SER A 82 -10.73 -5.88 -9.96
N TRP A 83 -10.54 -6.39 -11.19
CA TRP A 83 -11.52 -6.26 -12.27
C TRP A 83 -12.86 -6.93 -11.92
N LEU A 84 -12.84 -8.17 -11.44
CA LEU A 84 -14.05 -8.89 -11.01
C LEU A 84 -14.80 -8.15 -9.90
N ASN A 85 -14.06 -7.59 -8.94
CA ASN A 85 -14.60 -6.86 -7.80
C ASN A 85 -14.98 -5.41 -8.10
N ARG A 86 -14.73 -4.93 -9.33
CA ARG A 86 -14.90 -3.52 -9.72
C ARG A 86 -14.17 -2.58 -8.74
N CYS A 87 -12.98 -2.98 -8.29
CA CYS A 87 -12.16 -2.21 -7.36
C CYS A 87 -11.42 -1.12 -8.15
N PRO A 88 -11.77 0.18 -7.99
CA PRO A 88 -11.26 1.25 -8.83
C PRO A 88 -9.95 1.87 -8.31
N TYR A 89 -9.46 1.42 -7.15
CA TYR A 89 -8.25 1.91 -6.50
C TYR A 89 -6.99 1.57 -7.31
#